data_AF-A0A7S3ULW1-F1
#
_entry.id   AF-A0A7S3ULW1-F1
#
_cell.length_a   1.000
_cell.length_b   1.000
_cell.length_c   1.000
_cell.angle_alpha   90.00
_cell.angle_beta   90.00
_cell.angle_gamma   90.00
#
_symmetry.space_group_name_H-M   'P 1'
#
loop_
_entity.id
_entity.type
_entity.pdbx_description
1 polymer ?
#
loop_
_entity_poly.entity_id
_entity_poly.type
_entity_poly.pdbx_seq_one_letter_code
_entity_poly.pdbx_strand_id
1 'polypeptide(L)'
;EKSPGVAHWVEPQDIYAAPMMAILLPRYIPRMRVVKCSAADICDFMFEKNNAKVCNLRADSLAQLLWYADAAAGQRVLCFDQVLGVVVAALAERLGGLGTVLAPYVGQQSHFIALQHLNMPPEWQDVVVPFPLTDLGDLDRPAREHEQPGFMTEEGKKAFDARLATYAPEERERALQRRRERMARGLRRPDRSAVRRWIKEGCDSLVVAANVDVAAVVGRLWRHLHPSCPFVVFCEFLEPLQECFHDIRKKGSACKLVLAETWNREYQFLPGRSHPAMKMTANGGYVLAGVKADRTRTLDFEQRSWKKQKKGR
;
A
#
# COMPACT_ATOMS: atom_id res chain seq x y z
N GLU A 1 -11.00 54.72 31.34
CA GLU A 1 -11.88 53.56 31.14
C GLU A 1 -11.03 52.34 30.86
N LYS A 2 -11.18 51.24 31.61
CA LYS A 2 -10.57 49.96 31.27
C LYS A 2 -11.55 49.23 30.36
N SER A 3 -11.16 49.00 29.11
CA SER A 3 -11.88 48.13 28.18
C SER A 3 -12.12 46.76 28.85
N PRO A 4 -13.34 46.20 28.78
CA PRO A 4 -13.72 44.96 29.49
C PRO A 4 -13.21 43.72 28.75
N GLY A 5 -11.90 43.68 28.49
CA GLY A 5 -11.24 42.63 27.72
C GLY A 5 -9.85 42.35 28.27
N VAL A 6 -9.82 41.57 29.37
CA VAL A 6 -8.67 40.85 29.93
C VAL A 6 -7.45 41.71 30.34
N ALA A 7 -7.50 42.21 31.57
CA ALA A 7 -6.55 43.20 32.12
C ALA A 7 -5.26 42.64 32.77
N HIS A 8 -4.81 41.41 32.46
CA HIS A 8 -3.71 40.75 33.20
C HIS A 8 -2.61 40.06 32.36
N TRP A 9 -2.37 40.47 31.11
CA TRP A 9 -1.29 39.90 30.29
C TRP A 9 -0.10 40.85 30.22
N VAL A 10 0.81 40.74 31.17
CA VAL A 10 1.95 41.69 31.23
C VAL A 10 3.20 41.10 30.59
N GLU A 11 3.41 39.78 30.51
CA GLU A 11 4.60 39.25 29.83
C GLU A 11 4.33 37.97 28.98
N PRO A 12 4.81 37.90 27.71
CA PRO A 12 4.71 36.72 26.84
C PRO A 12 5.36 35.44 27.36
N GLN A 13 6.11 35.53 28.48
CA GLN A 13 6.80 34.43 29.14
C GLN A 13 5.94 33.72 30.19
N ASP A 14 4.73 34.23 30.46
CA ASP A 14 3.82 33.63 31.43
C ASP A 14 3.44 32.21 31.03
N ILE A 15 3.75 31.26 31.92
CA ILE A 15 3.51 29.85 31.70
C ILE A 15 2.00 29.59 31.44
N TYR A 16 1.13 30.48 31.90
CA TYR A 16 -0.31 30.40 31.76
C TYR A 16 -0.87 31.10 30.52
N ALA A 17 -0.16 32.08 29.93
CA ALA A 17 -0.61 32.80 28.74
C ALA A 17 -0.50 31.99 27.46
N ALA A 18 0.62 31.27 27.30
CA ALA A 18 0.90 30.49 26.09
C ALA A 18 -0.13 29.39 25.78
N PRO A 19 -0.61 28.57 26.74
CA PRO A 19 -1.68 27.60 26.50
C PRO A 19 -2.98 28.24 26.03
N MET A 20 -3.34 29.37 26.63
CA MET A 20 -4.57 30.06 26.26
C MET A 20 -4.49 30.60 24.83
N MET A 21 -3.35 31.21 24.45
CA MET A 21 -3.10 31.63 23.07
C MET A 21 -3.08 30.45 22.11
N ALA A 22 -2.54 29.29 22.49
CA ALA A 22 -2.57 28.08 21.66
C ALA A 22 -4.00 27.57 21.39
N ILE A 23 -4.96 27.86 22.28
CA ILE A 23 -6.38 27.53 22.08
C ILE A 23 -7.09 28.61 21.24
N LEU A 24 -6.81 29.89 21.48
CA LEU A 24 -7.50 31.01 20.84
C LEU A 24 -7.01 31.26 19.41
N LEU A 25 -5.71 31.18 19.16
CA LEU A 25 -5.13 31.50 17.85
C LEU A 25 -5.71 30.65 16.72
N PRO A 26 -5.82 29.30 16.81
CA PRO A 26 -6.40 28.50 15.74
C PRO A 26 -7.89 28.79 15.48
N ARG A 27 -8.63 29.30 16.49
CA ARG A 27 -10.06 29.62 16.37
C ARG A 27 -10.31 30.92 15.63
N TYR A 28 -9.51 31.96 15.93
CA TYR A 28 -9.72 33.29 15.36
C TYR A 28 -8.81 33.61 14.18
N ILE A 29 -7.65 32.94 14.09
CA ILE A 29 -6.65 33.13 13.04
C ILE A 29 -6.33 31.75 12.44
N PRO A 30 -7.23 31.18 11.60
CA PRO A 30 -6.95 29.92 10.94
C PRO A 30 -5.72 30.09 10.04
N ARG A 31 -4.68 29.31 10.32
CA ARG A 31 -3.45 29.26 9.51
C ARG A 31 -3.43 27.95 8.76
N MET A 32 -3.19 28.02 7.46
CA MET A 32 -3.05 26.86 6.59
C MET A 32 -1.63 26.82 6.05
N ARG A 33 -1.04 25.62 6.01
CA ARG A 33 0.25 25.36 5.37
C ARG A 33 0.01 24.36 4.25
N VAL A 34 0.43 24.71 3.05
CA VAL A 34 0.43 23.78 1.92
C VAL A 34 1.78 23.06 1.93
N VAL A 35 1.73 21.73 1.98
CA VAL A 35 2.92 20.87 1.94
C VAL A 35 2.84 19.96 0.72
N LYS A 36 4.00 19.52 0.24
CA LYS A 36 4.03 18.42 -0.73
C LYS A 36 3.51 17.16 -0.03
N CYS A 37 2.62 16.44 -0.70
CA CYS A 37 2.06 15.20 -0.18
C CYS A 37 3.05 14.04 -0.40
N SER A 38 3.41 13.34 0.68
CA SER A 38 4.12 12.05 0.67
C SER A 38 3.18 10.92 1.09
N ALA A 39 3.55 9.67 0.81
CA ALA A 39 2.78 8.52 1.26
C ALA A 39 2.64 8.45 2.79
N ALA A 40 3.63 8.97 3.53
CA ALA A 40 3.53 9.11 4.99
C ALA A 40 2.42 10.09 5.38
N ASP A 41 2.37 11.28 4.75
CA ASP A 41 1.32 12.27 5.01
C ASP A 41 -0.07 11.73 4.67
N ILE A 42 -0.21 10.94 3.59
CA ILE A 42 -1.48 10.29 3.25
C ILE A 42 -1.85 9.23 4.27
N CYS A 43 -0.88 8.43 4.74
CA CYS A 43 -1.11 7.44 5.77
C CYS A 43 -1.66 8.11 7.04
N ASP A 44 -1.02 9.18 7.50
CA ASP A 44 -1.43 9.94 8.68
C ASP A 44 -2.81 10.58 8.46
N PHE A 45 -3.03 11.22 7.31
CA PHE A 45 -4.33 11.80 6.96
C PHE A 45 -5.46 10.76 6.94
N MET A 46 -5.24 9.59 6.34
CA MET A 46 -6.24 8.53 6.27
C MET A 46 -6.48 7.91 7.65
N PHE A 47 -5.43 7.76 8.45
CA PHE A 47 -5.52 7.27 9.83
C PHE A 47 -6.35 8.22 10.71
N GLU A 48 -6.07 9.52 10.66
CA GLU A 48 -6.84 10.54 11.39
C GLU A 48 -8.28 10.64 10.92
N LYS A 49 -8.51 10.56 9.60
CA LYS A 49 -9.85 10.65 9.01
C LYS A 49 -10.70 9.42 9.29
N ASN A 50 -10.14 8.23 9.12
CA ASN A 50 -10.82 6.94 9.37
C ASN A 50 -9.80 5.79 9.50
N ASN A 51 -9.31 5.58 10.71
CA ASN A 51 -8.37 4.50 11.04
C ASN A 51 -8.87 3.09 10.67
N ALA A 52 -10.15 2.80 10.86
CA ALA A 52 -10.71 1.46 10.61
C ALA A 52 -10.62 1.07 9.13
N LYS A 53 -10.77 2.02 8.20
CA LYS A 53 -10.63 1.74 6.76
C LYS A 53 -9.19 1.45 6.34
N VAL A 54 -8.22 1.94 7.11
CA VAL A 54 -6.80 1.63 6.90
C VAL A 54 -6.30 0.55 7.86
N CYS A 55 -7.19 -0.27 8.45
CA CYS A 55 -6.82 -1.35 9.36
C CYS A 55 -5.86 -0.88 10.48
N ASN A 56 -6.08 0.36 10.94
CA ASN A 56 -5.27 1.04 11.94
C ASN A 56 -3.77 1.14 11.58
N LEU A 57 -3.42 1.11 10.29
CA LEU A 57 -2.06 1.28 9.78
C LEU A 57 -1.57 2.71 10.05
N ARG A 58 -0.45 2.82 10.76
CA ARG A 58 0.23 4.08 11.06
C ARG A 58 1.50 4.25 10.19
N ALA A 59 1.99 5.48 10.04
CA ALA A 59 3.17 5.78 9.21
C ALA A 59 4.45 5.05 9.65
N ASP A 60 4.65 4.77 10.94
CA ASP A 60 5.76 3.96 11.46
C ASP A 60 5.66 2.49 11.02
N SER A 61 4.47 1.89 11.12
CA SER A 61 4.20 0.54 10.62
C SER A 61 4.37 0.46 9.10
N LEU A 62 3.91 1.49 8.37
CA LEU A 62 4.13 1.62 6.93
C LEU A 62 5.63 1.70 6.59
N ALA A 63 6.41 2.47 7.35
CA ALA A 63 7.86 2.56 7.16
C ALA A 63 8.53 1.19 7.37
N GLN A 64 8.12 0.42 8.38
CA GLN A 64 8.61 -0.94 8.59
C GLN A 64 8.21 -1.88 7.46
N LEU A 65 6.97 -1.80 6.98
CA LEU A 65 6.51 -2.58 5.83
C LEU A 65 7.42 -2.35 4.62
N LEU A 66 7.68 -1.08 4.28
CA LEU A 66 8.55 -0.75 3.15
C LEU A 66 10.00 -1.18 3.36
N TRP A 67 10.50 -1.14 4.61
CA TRP A 67 11.85 -1.58 4.94
C TRP A 67 12.00 -3.10 4.80
N TYR A 68 11.10 -3.88 5.39
CA TYR A 68 11.12 -5.34 5.27
C TYR A 68 10.81 -5.83 3.86
N ALA A 69 10.01 -5.08 3.09
CA ALA A 69 9.75 -5.38 1.68
C ALA A 69 11.00 -5.23 0.81
N ASP A 70 12.02 -4.49 1.25
CA ASP A 70 13.21 -4.15 0.46
C ASP A 70 12.86 -3.58 -0.93
N ALA A 71 11.77 -2.80 -0.99
CA ALA A 71 11.24 -2.28 -2.25
C ALA A 71 12.15 -1.19 -2.81
N ALA A 72 12.84 -1.51 -3.90
CA ALA A 72 13.81 -0.66 -4.57
C ALA A 72 13.51 -0.50 -6.07
N ALA A 73 13.93 0.61 -6.65
CA ALA A 73 13.75 0.92 -8.05
C ALA A 73 14.19 -0.23 -8.97
N GLY A 74 13.34 -0.57 -9.94
CA GLY A 74 13.57 -1.65 -10.92
C GLY A 74 13.03 -3.02 -10.50
N GLN A 75 12.66 -3.20 -9.24
CA GLN A 75 12.08 -4.46 -8.76
C GLN A 75 10.61 -4.65 -9.17
N ARG A 76 10.19 -5.90 -9.21
CA ARG A 76 8.80 -6.28 -9.34
C ARG A 76 8.23 -6.69 -7.98
N VAL A 77 7.35 -5.85 -7.44
CA VAL A 77 6.73 -6.07 -6.13
C VAL A 77 5.30 -6.56 -6.31
N LEU A 78 4.94 -7.67 -5.67
CA LEU A 78 3.57 -8.17 -5.61
C LEU A 78 2.92 -7.65 -4.32
N CYS A 79 1.92 -6.77 -4.44
CA CYS A 79 1.32 -6.08 -3.31
C CYS A 79 -0.20 -6.31 -3.23
N PHE A 80 -0.65 -7.10 -2.25
CA PHE A 80 -2.08 -7.20 -1.93
C PHE A 80 -2.44 -6.19 -0.85
N ASP A 81 -3.23 -5.17 -1.22
CA ASP A 81 -3.54 -4.02 -0.36
C ASP A 81 -5.05 -3.82 -0.23
N GLN A 82 -5.56 -3.95 1.00
CA GLN A 82 -6.93 -3.63 1.40
C GLN A 82 -7.03 -2.37 2.28
N VAL A 83 -5.94 -1.61 2.39
CA VAL A 83 -5.74 -0.40 3.18
C VAL A 83 -5.94 0.84 2.28
N LEU A 84 -6.99 0.84 1.47
CA LEU A 84 -7.32 1.90 0.50
C LEU A 84 -6.19 2.26 -0.50
N GLY A 85 -5.22 1.36 -0.71
CA GLY A 85 -4.09 1.60 -1.60
C GLY A 85 -2.96 2.42 -1.00
N VAL A 86 -2.93 2.65 0.32
CA VAL A 86 -1.86 3.42 0.99
C VAL A 86 -0.51 2.72 0.80
N VAL A 87 -0.46 1.40 0.94
CA VAL A 87 0.78 0.62 0.79
C VAL A 87 1.21 0.60 -0.69
N VAL A 88 0.27 0.41 -1.61
CA VAL A 88 0.54 0.48 -3.06
C VAL A 88 1.06 1.86 -3.46
N ALA A 89 0.49 2.93 -2.92
CA ALA A 89 0.94 4.30 -3.19
C ALA A 89 2.35 4.55 -2.66
N ALA A 90 2.65 4.06 -1.46
CA ALA A 90 3.98 4.16 -0.87
C ALA A 90 5.04 3.36 -1.65
N LEU A 91 4.67 2.18 -2.17
CA LEU A 91 5.54 1.40 -3.05
C LEU A 91 5.77 2.10 -4.39
N ALA A 92 4.73 2.71 -4.99
CA ALA A 92 4.87 3.48 -6.22
C ALA A 92 5.81 4.69 -6.04
N GLU A 93 5.68 5.41 -4.92
CA GLU A 93 6.60 6.50 -4.56
C GLU A 93 8.04 6.00 -4.38
N ARG A 94 8.24 4.85 -3.71
CA ARG A 94 9.56 4.24 -3.50
C ARG A 94 10.24 3.77 -4.80
N LEU A 95 9.47 3.20 -5.73
CA LEU A 95 9.97 2.72 -7.01
C LEU A 95 10.29 3.85 -7.99
N GLY A 96 9.64 5.02 -7.84
CA GLY A 96 10.00 6.23 -8.56
C GLY A 96 9.89 6.14 -10.09
N GLY A 97 8.97 5.33 -10.62
CA GLY A 97 8.80 5.12 -12.06
C GLY A 97 9.56 3.92 -12.63
N LEU A 98 10.41 3.27 -11.84
CA LEU A 98 11.23 2.14 -12.28
C LEU A 98 10.80 0.85 -11.57
N GLY A 99 10.43 -0.17 -12.34
CA GLY A 99 9.94 -1.45 -11.82
C GLY A 99 8.44 -1.61 -12.01
N THR A 100 7.80 -2.47 -11.23
CA THR A 100 6.35 -2.72 -11.36
C THR A 100 5.75 -3.15 -10.04
N VAL A 101 4.64 -2.53 -9.63
CA VAL A 101 3.80 -3.02 -8.52
C VAL A 101 2.65 -3.81 -9.12
N LEU A 102 2.72 -5.13 -9.01
CA LEU A 102 1.61 -6.03 -9.34
C LEU A 102 0.62 -6.00 -8.17
N ALA A 103 -0.55 -5.40 -8.36
CA ALA A 103 -1.50 -5.15 -7.29
C ALA A 103 -2.80 -5.96 -7.45
N PRO A 104 -2.88 -7.20 -6.94
CA PRO A 104 -4.12 -7.96 -6.95
C PRO A 104 -5.22 -7.28 -6.13
N TYR A 105 -6.43 -7.19 -6.68
CA TYR A 105 -7.60 -6.66 -5.98
C TYR A 105 -8.78 -7.64 -5.98
N VAL A 106 -9.67 -7.49 -5.01
CA VAL A 106 -10.92 -8.26 -4.91
C VAL A 106 -12.08 -7.38 -5.38
N GLY A 107 -13.03 -7.98 -6.11
CA GLY A 107 -14.21 -7.28 -6.62
C GLY A 107 -14.07 -6.82 -8.07
N GLN A 108 -14.89 -5.84 -8.46
CA GLN A 108 -14.95 -5.36 -9.85
C GLN A 108 -13.82 -4.38 -10.17
N GLN A 109 -13.39 -3.55 -9.21
CA GLN A 109 -12.39 -2.51 -9.40
C GLN A 109 -11.42 -2.45 -8.22
N SER A 110 -10.21 -1.98 -8.48
CA SER A 110 -9.23 -1.69 -7.45
C SER A 110 -9.63 -0.45 -6.64
N HIS A 111 -9.66 -0.55 -5.32
CA HIS A 111 -9.99 0.55 -4.41
C HIS A 111 -8.73 1.29 -3.92
N PHE A 112 -7.84 1.69 -4.84
CA PHE A 112 -6.60 2.40 -4.51
C PHE A 112 -6.81 3.92 -4.51
N ILE A 113 -7.54 4.39 -3.51
CA ILE A 113 -7.91 5.81 -3.36
C ILE A 113 -6.67 6.66 -3.08
N ALA A 114 -5.72 6.15 -2.28
CA ALA A 114 -4.50 6.88 -1.91
C ALA A 114 -3.66 7.33 -3.13
N LEU A 115 -3.62 6.52 -4.21
CA LEU A 115 -2.90 6.87 -5.45
C LEU A 115 -3.43 8.16 -6.09
N GLN A 116 -4.72 8.44 -5.95
CA GLN A 116 -5.35 9.64 -6.52
C GLN A 116 -4.97 10.91 -5.74
N HIS A 117 -4.57 10.75 -4.47
CA HIS A 117 -4.23 11.86 -3.58
C HIS A 117 -2.74 12.22 -3.62
N LEU A 118 -1.85 11.28 -3.95
CA LEU A 118 -0.40 11.49 -3.91
C LEU A 118 0.14 12.42 -5.02
N ASN A 119 -0.73 12.89 -5.94
CA ASN A 119 -0.39 13.77 -7.07
C ASN A 119 0.93 13.38 -7.76
N MET A 120 1.13 12.08 -7.96
CA MET A 120 2.35 11.53 -8.53
C MET A 120 2.44 11.82 -10.03
N PRO A 121 3.66 11.95 -10.57
CA PRO A 121 3.87 11.96 -12.02
C PRO A 121 3.20 10.76 -12.68
N PRO A 122 2.69 10.90 -13.92
CA PRO A 122 2.05 9.82 -14.64
C PRO A 122 2.92 8.56 -14.72
N GLU A 123 4.23 8.73 -14.88
CA GLU A 123 5.22 7.64 -14.95
C GLU A 123 5.20 6.76 -13.69
N TRP A 124 5.01 7.36 -12.51
CA TRP A 124 4.97 6.63 -11.25
C TRP A 124 3.62 5.93 -11.04
N GLN A 125 2.54 6.49 -11.57
CA GLN A 125 1.23 5.85 -11.56
C GLN A 125 1.20 4.63 -12.49
N ASP A 126 1.88 4.71 -13.63
CA ASP A 126 1.96 3.64 -14.63
C ASP A 126 2.74 2.41 -14.11
N VAL A 127 3.57 2.56 -13.07
CA VAL A 127 4.23 1.45 -12.34
C VAL A 127 3.21 0.53 -11.66
N VAL A 128 2.05 1.06 -11.26
CA VAL A 128 1.03 0.30 -10.55
C VAL A 128 0.11 -0.42 -11.54
N VAL A 129 0.11 -1.74 -11.47
CA VAL A 129 -0.64 -2.61 -12.36
C VAL A 129 -1.71 -3.36 -11.56
N PRO A 130 -2.93 -2.81 -11.46
CA PRO A 130 -4.03 -3.49 -10.78
C PRO A 130 -4.54 -4.67 -11.61
N PHE A 131 -4.77 -5.81 -10.98
CA PHE A 131 -5.42 -6.95 -11.63
C PHE A 131 -6.35 -7.71 -10.66
N PRO A 132 -7.42 -8.37 -11.14
CA PRO A 132 -8.28 -9.15 -10.27
C PRO A 132 -7.55 -10.35 -9.65
N LEU A 133 -7.75 -10.60 -8.37
CA LEU A 133 -7.18 -11.74 -7.66
C LEU A 133 -7.56 -13.09 -8.30
N THR A 134 -8.70 -13.16 -9.01
CA THR A 134 -9.14 -14.34 -9.75
C THR A 134 -8.18 -14.77 -10.85
N ASP A 135 -7.42 -13.83 -11.44
CA ASP A 135 -6.47 -14.17 -12.51
C ASP A 135 -5.29 -15.01 -12.02
N LEU A 136 -5.00 -15.06 -10.71
CA LEU A 136 -3.99 -15.95 -10.15
C LEU A 136 -4.35 -17.43 -10.28
N GLY A 137 -5.64 -17.77 -10.30
CA GLY A 137 -6.10 -19.16 -10.46
C GLY A 137 -5.96 -19.68 -11.90
N ASP A 138 -6.08 -18.78 -12.87
CA ASP A 138 -6.19 -19.10 -14.29
C ASP A 138 -5.07 -18.45 -15.12
N LEU A 139 -3.82 -18.67 -14.72
CA LEU A 139 -2.68 -18.06 -15.42
C LEU A 139 -2.40 -18.69 -16.80
N ASP A 140 -2.82 -19.94 -17.02
CA ASP A 140 -2.54 -20.69 -18.25
C ASP A 140 -3.56 -20.48 -19.37
N ARG A 141 -4.76 -19.96 -19.05
CA ARG A 141 -5.74 -19.65 -20.09
C ARG A 141 -5.27 -18.44 -20.93
N PRO A 142 -5.43 -18.47 -22.26
CA PRO A 142 -5.16 -17.30 -23.09
C PRO A 142 -6.05 -16.13 -22.64
N ALA A 143 -5.50 -14.92 -22.66
CA ALA A 143 -6.27 -13.71 -22.39
C ALA A 143 -7.35 -13.58 -23.47
N ARG A 144 -8.61 -13.46 -23.06
CA ARG A 144 -9.72 -13.27 -23.99
C ARG A 144 -9.80 -11.81 -24.40
N GLU A 145 -10.30 -11.51 -25.60
CA GLU A 145 -10.42 -10.14 -26.09
C GLU A 145 -11.21 -9.22 -25.14
N HIS A 146 -12.27 -9.75 -24.52
CA HIS A 146 -13.08 -9.02 -23.54
C HIS A 146 -12.38 -8.72 -22.21
N GLU A 147 -11.23 -9.35 -21.95
CA GLU A 147 -10.44 -9.08 -20.75
C GLU A 147 -9.52 -7.86 -20.95
N GLN A 148 -9.32 -7.41 -22.21
CA GLN A 148 -8.42 -6.31 -22.55
C GLN A 148 -8.96 -4.95 -22.08
N PRO A 149 -8.07 -4.05 -21.58
CA PRO A 149 -8.47 -2.72 -21.17
C PRO A 149 -9.04 -1.91 -22.33
N GLY A 150 -10.26 -1.39 -22.15
CA GLY A 150 -10.94 -0.59 -23.17
C GLY A 150 -11.75 -1.40 -24.21
N PHE A 151 -11.85 -2.72 -24.05
CA PHE A 151 -12.74 -3.53 -24.87
C PHE A 151 -14.19 -3.07 -24.70
N MET A 152 -14.85 -2.77 -25.82
CA MET A 152 -16.28 -2.53 -25.90
C MET A 152 -16.87 -3.46 -26.93
N THR A 153 -17.98 -4.11 -26.58
CA THR A 153 -18.78 -4.85 -27.56
C THR A 153 -19.29 -3.90 -28.63
N GLU A 154 -19.54 -4.43 -29.84
CA GLU A 154 -20.15 -3.67 -30.93
C GLU A 154 -21.48 -3.02 -30.51
N GLU A 155 -22.26 -3.71 -29.67
CA GLU A 155 -23.48 -3.19 -29.06
C GLU A 155 -23.21 -2.02 -28.11
N GLY A 156 -22.14 -2.11 -27.29
CA GLY A 156 -21.73 -1.03 -26.40
C GLY A 156 -21.24 0.22 -27.15
N LYS A 157 -20.57 0.04 -28.29
CA LYS A 157 -20.18 1.15 -29.19
C LYS A 157 -21.42 1.85 -29.75
N LYS A 158 -22.35 1.07 -30.33
CA LYS A 158 -23.62 1.61 -30.86
C LYS A 158 -24.44 2.33 -29.80
N ALA A 159 -24.54 1.78 -28.59
CA ALA A 159 -25.25 2.41 -27.47
C ALA A 159 -24.59 3.72 -27.01
N PHE A 160 -23.25 3.78 -27.03
CA PHE A 160 -22.52 5.02 -26.74
C PHE A 160 -22.76 6.08 -27.81
N ASP A 161 -22.66 5.71 -29.09
CA ASP A 161 -22.84 6.64 -30.20
C ASP A 161 -24.29 7.17 -30.26
N ALA A 162 -25.28 6.32 -29.95
CA ALA A 162 -26.68 6.73 -29.80
C ALA A 162 -26.88 7.73 -28.64
N ARG A 163 -26.22 7.52 -27.49
CA ARG A 163 -26.21 8.50 -26.38
C ARG A 163 -25.50 9.79 -26.74
N LEU A 164 -24.43 9.73 -27.52
CA LEU A 164 -23.71 10.93 -27.94
C LEU A 164 -24.57 11.81 -28.86
N ALA A 165 -25.43 11.19 -29.67
CA ALA A 165 -26.34 11.90 -30.57
C ALA A 165 -27.45 12.68 -29.84
N THR A 166 -27.72 12.43 -28.55
CA THR A 166 -28.74 13.17 -27.79
C THR A 166 -28.19 14.37 -27.02
N TYR A 167 -26.88 14.48 -26.83
CA TYR A 167 -26.28 15.57 -26.05
C TYR A 167 -26.23 16.91 -26.79
N ALA A 168 -26.09 18.01 -26.06
CA ALA A 168 -25.75 19.32 -26.61
C ALA A 168 -24.29 19.32 -27.14
N PRO A 169 -23.92 20.19 -28.10
CA PRO A 169 -22.59 20.17 -28.73
C PRO A 169 -21.43 20.27 -27.71
N GLU A 170 -21.52 21.13 -26.69
CA GLU A 170 -20.49 21.24 -25.64
C GLU A 170 -20.36 19.97 -24.78
N GLU A 171 -21.49 19.33 -24.47
CA GLU A 171 -21.51 18.09 -23.68
C GLU A 171 -20.99 16.90 -24.48
N ARG A 172 -21.23 16.88 -25.80
CA ARG A 172 -20.66 15.89 -26.73
C ARG A 172 -19.15 15.96 -26.73
N GLU A 173 -18.58 17.16 -26.83
CA GLU A 173 -17.13 17.33 -26.81
C GLU A 173 -16.52 16.88 -25.49
N ARG A 174 -17.12 17.24 -24.35
CA ARG A 174 -16.68 16.76 -23.04
C ARG A 174 -16.77 15.23 -22.92
N ALA A 175 -17.83 14.62 -23.45
CA ALA A 175 -18.00 13.16 -23.45
C ALA A 175 -16.95 12.46 -24.33
N LEU A 176 -16.67 12.99 -25.51
CA LEU A 176 -15.61 12.50 -26.40
C LEU A 176 -14.22 12.67 -25.79
N GLN A 177 -13.95 13.81 -25.15
CA GLN A 177 -12.70 14.07 -24.45
C GLN A 177 -12.48 13.07 -23.31
N ARG A 178 -13.50 12.86 -22.45
CA ARG A 178 -13.46 11.81 -21.41
C ARG A 178 -13.26 10.41 -21.97
N ARG A 179 -13.77 10.12 -23.17
CA ARG A 179 -13.55 8.84 -23.87
C ARG A 179 -12.12 8.73 -24.38
N ARG A 180 -11.57 9.78 -25.00
CA ARG A 180 -10.17 9.84 -25.44
C ARG A 180 -9.22 9.65 -24.26
N GLU A 181 -9.47 10.32 -23.14
CA GLU A 181 -8.67 10.15 -21.91
C GLU A 181 -8.78 8.73 -21.33
N ARG A 182 -9.95 8.10 -21.40
CA ARG A 182 -10.13 6.70 -20.99
C ARG A 182 -9.38 5.74 -21.90
N MET A 183 -9.45 5.95 -23.21
CA MET A 183 -8.69 5.17 -24.19
C MET A 183 -7.19 5.35 -24.02
N ALA A 184 -6.72 6.60 -23.86
CA ALA A 184 -5.31 6.90 -23.61
C ALA A 184 -4.80 6.23 -22.31
N ARG A 185 -5.62 6.22 -21.24
CA ARG A 185 -5.34 5.45 -20.03
C ARG A 185 -5.36 3.93 -20.26
N GLY A 186 -6.25 3.44 -21.12
CA GLY A 186 -6.32 2.03 -21.52
C GLY A 186 -5.07 1.58 -22.29
N LEU A 187 -4.53 2.43 -23.17
CA LEU A 187 -3.29 2.16 -23.92
C LEU A 187 -2.05 2.12 -23.03
N ARG A 188 -2.03 2.89 -21.93
CA ARG A 188 -0.94 2.87 -20.96
C ARG A 188 -0.94 1.64 -20.07
N ARG A 189 -2.11 1.05 -19.84
CA ARG A 189 -2.23 -0.16 -19.04
C ARG A 189 -1.63 -1.34 -19.82
N PRO A 190 -0.77 -2.14 -19.18
CA PRO A 190 -0.28 -3.35 -19.80
C PRO A 190 -1.45 -4.28 -20.11
N ASP A 191 -1.33 -5.00 -21.24
CA ASP A 191 -2.31 -6.00 -21.61
C ASP A 191 -2.35 -7.13 -20.56
N ARG A 192 -3.53 -7.74 -20.36
CA ARG A 192 -3.71 -8.82 -19.39
C ARG A 192 -2.79 -10.01 -19.67
N SER A 193 -2.47 -10.28 -20.93
CA SER A 193 -1.52 -11.32 -21.29
C SER A 193 -0.11 -11.02 -20.76
N ALA A 194 0.32 -9.74 -20.81
CA ALA A 194 1.59 -9.29 -20.25
C ALA A 194 1.58 -9.39 -18.72
N VAL A 195 0.50 -8.98 -18.06
CA VAL A 195 0.34 -9.11 -16.61
C VAL A 195 0.42 -10.57 -16.17
N ARG A 196 -0.30 -11.48 -16.84
CA ARG A 196 -0.21 -12.93 -16.55
C ARG A 196 1.20 -13.46 -16.74
N ARG A 197 1.91 -13.02 -17.78
CA ARG A 197 3.33 -13.39 -18.01
C ARG A 197 4.21 -12.93 -16.86
N TRP A 198 4.06 -11.68 -16.41
CA TRP A 198 4.83 -11.14 -15.28
C TRP A 198 4.55 -11.88 -13.97
N ILE A 199 3.30 -12.29 -13.73
CA ILE A 199 2.95 -13.12 -12.57
C ILE A 199 3.61 -14.51 -12.64
N LYS A 200 3.72 -15.10 -13.85
CA LYS A 200 4.42 -16.39 -14.04
C LYS A 200 5.93 -16.29 -13.88
N GLU A 201 6.52 -15.21 -14.40
CA GLU A 201 7.94 -14.92 -14.23
C GLU A 201 8.32 -14.77 -12.76
N GLY A 202 7.37 -14.34 -11.91
CA GLY A 202 7.53 -14.18 -10.47
C GLY A 202 7.87 -12.75 -10.07
N CYS A 203 8.10 -12.53 -8.78
CA CYS A 203 8.34 -11.23 -8.17
C CYS A 203 9.50 -11.26 -7.16
N ASP A 204 10.10 -10.09 -6.97
CA ASP A 204 11.27 -9.85 -6.12
C ASP A 204 10.90 -9.53 -4.67
N SER A 205 9.65 -9.14 -4.42
CA SER A 205 9.15 -8.84 -3.07
C SER A 205 7.64 -9.07 -2.98
N LEU A 206 7.18 -9.56 -1.83
CA LEU A 206 5.76 -9.78 -1.54
C LEU A 206 5.33 -8.92 -0.36
N VAL A 207 4.34 -8.07 -0.58
CA VAL A 207 3.74 -7.21 0.45
C VAL A 207 2.25 -7.55 0.58
N VAL A 208 1.80 -7.82 1.79
CA VAL A 208 0.38 -8.11 2.07
C VAL A 208 -0.09 -7.22 3.19
N ALA A 209 -1.08 -6.38 2.95
CA ALA A 209 -1.77 -5.60 3.96
C ALA A 209 -3.27 -5.89 3.84
N ALA A 210 -3.78 -6.75 4.71
CA ALA A 210 -5.09 -7.36 4.55
C ALA A 210 -5.88 -7.37 5.87
N ASN A 211 -7.20 -7.28 5.73
CA ASN A 211 -8.18 -7.50 6.80
C ASN A 211 -9.06 -8.73 6.50
N VAL A 212 -8.50 -9.67 5.74
CA VAL A 212 -9.08 -10.98 5.45
C VAL A 212 -8.13 -12.05 5.98
N ASP A 213 -8.46 -13.33 5.77
CA ASP A 213 -7.58 -14.44 6.10
C ASP A 213 -6.20 -14.29 5.41
N VAL A 214 -5.24 -13.87 6.23
CA VAL A 214 -3.87 -13.59 5.84
C VAL A 214 -3.16 -14.85 5.37
N ALA A 215 -3.36 -15.98 6.06
CA ALA A 215 -2.68 -17.23 5.74
C ALA A 215 -3.12 -17.76 4.37
N ALA A 216 -4.42 -17.66 4.06
CA ALA A 216 -4.95 -18.03 2.75
C ALA A 216 -4.41 -17.14 1.62
N VAL A 217 -4.37 -15.82 1.83
CA VAL A 217 -3.84 -14.87 0.83
C VAL A 217 -2.35 -15.12 0.58
N VAL A 218 -1.55 -15.19 1.65
CA VAL A 218 -0.11 -15.47 1.55
C VAL A 218 0.11 -16.81 0.85
N GLY A 219 -0.66 -17.85 1.18
CA GLY A 219 -0.56 -19.16 0.53
C GLY A 219 -0.79 -19.13 -0.99
N ARG A 220 -1.73 -18.31 -1.47
CA ARG A 220 -1.99 -18.12 -2.92
C ARG A 220 -0.87 -17.36 -3.61
N LEU A 221 -0.38 -16.29 -2.98
CA LEU A 221 0.67 -15.43 -3.55
C LEU A 221 2.07 -16.07 -3.45
N TRP A 222 2.26 -17.00 -2.52
CA TRP A 222 3.56 -17.60 -2.20
C TRP A 222 4.30 -18.18 -3.41
N ARG A 223 3.55 -18.76 -4.35
CA ARG A 223 4.12 -19.40 -5.55
C ARG A 223 4.81 -18.41 -6.49
N HIS A 224 4.41 -17.14 -6.45
CA HIS A 224 4.90 -16.10 -7.36
C HIS A 224 6.12 -15.37 -6.80
N LEU A 225 6.45 -15.51 -5.52
CA LEU A 225 7.66 -14.93 -4.94
C LEU A 225 8.89 -15.76 -5.30
N HIS A 226 10.00 -15.15 -5.72
CA HIS A 226 11.24 -15.89 -5.94
C HIS A 226 11.88 -16.39 -4.64
N PRO A 227 12.64 -17.51 -4.66
CA PRO A 227 13.49 -17.88 -3.54
C PRO A 227 14.51 -16.77 -3.22
N SER A 228 14.89 -16.63 -1.95
CA SER A 228 15.78 -15.58 -1.43
C SER A 228 15.20 -14.17 -1.44
N CYS A 229 13.94 -13.99 -1.82
CA CYS A 229 13.27 -12.70 -1.81
C CYS A 229 12.49 -12.46 -0.50
N PRO A 230 12.42 -11.21 -0.03
CA PRO A 230 11.68 -10.87 1.16
C PRO A 230 10.17 -10.96 0.96
N PHE A 231 9.48 -11.20 2.06
CA PHE A 231 8.05 -10.98 2.15
C PHE A 231 7.75 -10.26 3.46
N VAL A 232 6.69 -9.47 3.43
CA VAL A 232 6.17 -8.77 4.59
C VAL A 232 4.66 -8.78 4.57
N VAL A 233 4.08 -8.98 5.74
CA VAL A 233 2.65 -9.08 5.95
C VAL A 233 2.25 -8.22 7.13
N PHE A 234 1.29 -7.33 6.91
CA PHE A 234 0.67 -6.48 7.91
C PHE A 234 -0.74 -6.95 8.23
N CYS A 235 -1.07 -6.94 9.52
CA CYS A 235 -2.41 -7.12 10.02
C CYS A 235 -2.63 -6.25 11.27
N GLU A 236 -3.86 -5.79 11.48
CA GLU A 236 -4.24 -5.06 12.70
C GLU A 236 -4.11 -5.93 13.95
N PHE A 237 -4.38 -7.23 13.81
CA PHE A 237 -4.43 -8.21 14.89
C PHE A 237 -3.23 -9.17 14.85
N LEU A 238 -2.83 -9.66 16.02
CA LEU A 238 -1.64 -10.50 16.17
C LEU A 238 -1.95 -11.96 15.81
N GLU A 239 -3.13 -12.43 16.15
CA GLU A 239 -3.57 -13.82 16.05
C GLU A 239 -3.51 -14.34 14.60
N PRO A 240 -4.01 -13.61 13.58
CA PRO A 240 -3.90 -14.05 12.17
C PRO A 240 -2.43 -14.16 11.70
N LEU A 241 -1.55 -13.28 12.21
CA LEU A 241 -0.12 -13.35 11.87
C LEU A 241 0.57 -14.52 12.57
N GLN A 242 0.17 -14.87 13.79
CA GLN A 242 0.70 -16.04 14.49
C GLN A 242 0.34 -17.34 13.76
N GLU A 243 -0.90 -17.46 13.27
CA GLU A 243 -1.32 -18.59 12.45
C GLU A 243 -0.50 -18.68 11.16
N CYS A 244 -0.36 -17.55 10.45
CA CYS A 244 0.46 -17.48 9.24
C CYS A 244 1.94 -17.82 9.52
N PHE A 245 2.50 -17.31 10.61
CA PHE A 245 3.87 -17.61 11.05
C PHE A 245 4.04 -19.12 11.31
N HIS A 246 3.10 -19.73 12.02
CA HIS A 246 3.15 -21.16 12.32
C HIS A 246 3.10 -22.00 11.03
N ASP A 247 2.23 -21.64 10.10
CA ASP A 247 2.08 -22.29 8.80
C ASP A 247 3.35 -22.23 7.96
N ILE A 248 3.97 -21.05 7.86
CA ILE A 248 5.22 -20.86 7.12
C ILE A 248 6.35 -21.64 7.78
N ARG A 249 6.43 -21.62 9.12
CA ARG A 249 7.44 -22.36 9.88
C ARG A 249 7.28 -23.86 9.72
N LYS A 250 6.06 -24.39 9.78
CA LYS A 250 5.74 -25.82 9.58
C LYS A 250 6.12 -26.29 8.17
N LYS A 251 5.82 -25.47 7.15
CA LYS A 251 6.22 -25.72 5.76
C LYS A 251 7.73 -25.59 5.56
N GLY A 252 8.44 -24.88 6.42
CA GLY A 252 9.88 -24.64 6.31
C GLY A 252 10.23 -23.87 5.04
N SER A 253 9.32 -23.02 4.58
CA SER A 253 9.42 -22.30 3.30
C SER A 253 10.07 -20.93 3.45
N ALA A 254 10.45 -20.50 4.66
CA ALA A 254 11.09 -19.22 4.89
C ALA A 254 12.12 -19.30 6.01
N CYS A 255 13.04 -18.34 6.02
CA CYS A 255 14.00 -18.11 7.08
C CYS A 255 13.91 -16.68 7.60
N LYS A 256 14.57 -16.40 8.74
CA LYS A 256 14.58 -15.10 9.41
C LYS A 256 13.17 -14.53 9.64
N LEU A 257 12.25 -15.39 10.09
CA LEU A 257 10.91 -14.96 10.42
C LEU A 257 10.94 -14.01 11.63
N VAL A 258 10.37 -12.82 11.45
CA VAL A 258 10.23 -11.79 12.48
C VAL A 258 8.76 -11.45 12.61
N LEU A 259 8.25 -11.52 13.83
CA LEU A 259 6.93 -11.01 14.19
C LEU A 259 7.15 -9.83 15.14
N ALA A 260 6.77 -8.63 14.73
CA ALA A 260 7.09 -7.39 15.43
C ALA A 260 5.88 -6.45 15.50
N GLU A 261 5.91 -5.57 16.48
CA GLU A 261 5.01 -4.44 16.66
C GLU A 261 5.85 -3.16 16.79
N THR A 262 5.34 -2.03 16.32
CA THR A 262 5.96 -0.71 16.52
C THR A 262 5.19 0.17 17.48
N TRP A 263 5.91 0.67 18.48
CA TRP A 263 5.39 1.66 19.39
C TRP A 263 6.06 3.00 19.11
N ASN A 264 5.26 3.98 18.70
CA ASN A 264 5.68 5.35 18.55
C ASN A 264 5.06 6.19 19.68
N ARG A 265 5.85 7.08 20.26
CA ARG A 265 5.41 8.01 21.31
C ARG A 265 5.80 9.42 20.95
N GLU A 266 4.80 10.26 20.69
CA GLU A 266 5.00 11.69 20.47
C GLU A 266 5.37 12.40 21.77
N TYR A 267 6.28 13.38 21.65
CA TYR A 267 6.73 14.21 22.77
C TYR A 267 6.45 15.67 22.46
N GLN A 268 5.92 16.37 23.46
CA GLN A 268 5.91 17.83 23.46
C GLN A 268 7.28 18.30 23.91
N PHE A 269 7.90 19.20 23.14
CA PHE A 269 9.14 19.87 23.51
C PHE A 269 8.89 21.37 23.60
N LEU A 270 8.67 21.86 24.81
CA LEU A 270 8.53 23.27 25.12
C LEU A 270 9.37 23.60 26.36
N PRO A 271 10.00 24.79 26.45
CA PRO A 271 10.77 25.17 27.63
C PRO A 271 9.95 24.98 28.92
N GLY A 272 10.48 24.18 29.85
CA GLY A 272 9.82 23.87 31.13
C GLY A 272 8.55 23.00 31.06
N ARG A 273 8.18 22.48 29.87
CA ARG A 273 6.98 21.64 29.66
C ARG A 273 7.21 20.51 28.65
N SER A 274 8.37 19.88 28.74
CA SER A 274 8.68 18.71 27.93
C SER A 274 8.09 17.46 28.57
N HIS A 275 7.13 16.82 27.92
CA HIS A 275 6.54 15.56 28.37
C HIS A 275 5.99 14.77 27.18
N PRO A 276 5.82 13.44 27.29
CA PRO A 276 5.12 12.68 26.26
C PRO A 276 3.66 13.14 26.13
N ALA A 277 3.08 13.00 24.94
CA ALA A 277 1.66 13.25 24.74
C ALA A 277 0.81 12.38 25.69
N MET A 278 -0.25 12.97 26.27
CA MET A 278 -1.08 12.29 27.27
C MET A 278 -2.09 11.31 26.65
N LYS A 279 -2.56 11.57 25.42
CA LYS A 279 -3.48 10.72 24.68
C LYS A 279 -2.80 10.30 23.38
N MET A 280 -2.76 9.00 23.13
CA MET A 280 -2.16 8.42 21.94
C MET A 280 -2.85 7.12 21.58
N THR A 281 -2.71 6.71 20.32
CA THR A 281 -3.19 5.41 19.85
C THR A 281 -2.22 4.34 20.32
N ALA A 282 -2.75 3.30 20.96
CA ALA A 282 -1.91 2.27 21.58
C ALA A 282 -1.20 1.39 20.54
N ASN A 283 -1.90 0.98 19.47
CA ASN A 283 -1.40 0.03 18.48
C ASN A 283 -1.47 0.62 17.06
N GLY A 284 -0.44 0.36 16.23
CA GLY A 284 -0.36 0.68 14.81
C GLY A 284 -0.41 -0.54 13.89
N GLY A 285 -0.79 -1.70 14.44
CA GLY A 285 -0.79 -3.03 13.82
C GLY A 285 0.53 -3.79 14.00
N TYR A 286 0.53 -5.02 13.50
CA TYR A 286 1.64 -5.96 13.62
C TYR A 286 2.21 -6.30 12.25
N VAL A 287 3.49 -6.65 12.22
CA VAL A 287 4.22 -7.00 11.01
C VAL A 287 4.86 -8.37 11.16
N LEU A 288 4.58 -9.24 10.19
CA LEU A 288 5.27 -10.51 9.98
C LEU A 288 6.18 -10.38 8.75
N ALA A 289 7.48 -10.54 8.93
CA ALA A 289 8.46 -10.45 7.85
C ALA A 289 9.35 -11.69 7.79
N GLY A 290 9.97 -11.92 6.64
CA GLY A 290 10.98 -12.96 6.48
C GLY A 290 11.50 -13.05 5.05
N VAL A 291 12.34 -14.04 4.80
CA VAL A 291 12.89 -14.31 3.46
C VAL A 291 12.42 -15.67 3.00
N LYS A 292 11.89 -15.76 1.78
CA LYS A 292 11.47 -17.03 1.19
C LYS A 292 12.68 -17.94 0.99
N ALA A 293 12.59 -19.16 1.49
CA ALA A 293 13.58 -20.21 1.34
C ALA A 293 13.02 -21.34 0.45
N ASP A 294 13.87 -21.90 -0.41
CA ASP A 294 13.50 -23.06 -1.21
C ASP A 294 13.95 -24.34 -0.52
N ARG A 295 12.97 -25.05 0.07
CA ARG A 295 13.21 -26.28 0.84
C ARG A 295 13.70 -27.44 -0.03
N THR A 296 13.37 -27.45 -1.32
CA THR A 296 13.77 -28.54 -2.23
C THR A 296 15.30 -28.55 -2.43
N ARG A 297 15.90 -27.37 -2.64
CA ARG A 297 17.34 -27.21 -2.78
C ARG A 297 18.12 -27.52 -1.50
N THR A 298 17.57 -27.24 -0.32
CA THR A 298 18.24 -27.55 0.96
C THR A 298 18.34 -29.05 1.22
N LEU A 299 17.30 -29.83 0.91
CA LEU A 299 17.33 -31.29 1.10
C LEU A 299 18.34 -31.95 0.16
N ASP A 300 18.44 -31.48 -1.10
CA ASP A 300 19.46 -31.93 -2.04
C ASP A 300 20.88 -31.61 -1.56
N PHE A 301 21.07 -30.43 -0.96
CA PHE A 301 22.35 -30.03 -0.38
C PHE A 301 22.73 -30.90 0.82
N GLU A 302 21.82 -31.13 1.76
CA GLU A 302 22.03 -31.99 2.93
C GLU A 302 22.36 -33.43 2.52
N GLN A 303 21.63 -33.99 1.55
CA GLN A 303 21.91 -35.32 1.01
C GLN A 303 23.27 -35.41 0.31
N ARG A 304 23.68 -34.39 -0.45
CA ARG A 304 25.00 -34.33 -1.09
C ARG A 304 26.12 -34.19 -0.06
N SER A 305 25.92 -33.36 0.97
CA SER A 305 26.87 -33.17 2.07
C SER A 305 27.07 -34.46 2.86
N TRP A 306 25.98 -35.13 3.23
CA TRP A 306 26.00 -36.44 3.90
C TRP A 306 26.70 -37.52 3.07
N LYS A 307 26.43 -37.59 1.76
CA LYS A 307 27.12 -38.52 0.84
C LYS A 307 28.62 -38.22 0.70
N LYS A 308 29.04 -36.95 0.73
CA LYS A 308 30.46 -36.56 0.76
C LYS A 308 31.14 -36.96 2.07
N GLN A 309 30.51 -36.72 3.22
CA GLN A 309 31.03 -37.15 4.53
C GLN A 309 31.20 -38.67 4.63
N LYS A 310 30.29 -39.46 4.04
CA LYS A 310 30.40 -40.93 3.99
C LYS A 310 31.44 -41.47 2.99
N LYS A 311 31.85 -40.70 1.97
CA LYS A 311 32.89 -41.09 1.01
C LYS A 311 34.30 -40.70 1.44
N GLY A 312 34.43 -39.79 2.40
CA GLY A 312 35.71 -39.36 2.99
C GLY A 312 36.09 -40.10 4.29
N ARG A 313 35.32 -41.13 4.67
CA ARG A 313 35.61 -42.10 5.73
C ARG A 313 35.74 -43.47 5.07
#